data_AF-A0AAV3UBN9-F1
#
_entry.id   AF-A0AAV3UBN9-F1
#
_cell.length_a   1.000
_cell.length_b   1.000
_cell.length_c   1.000
_cell.angle_alpha   90.00
_cell.angle_beta   90.00
_cell.angle_gamma   90.00
#
_symmetry.space_group_name_H-M   'P 1'
#
loop_
_entity.id
_entity.type
_entity.pdbx_description
1 polymer ?
#
loop_
_entity_poly.entity_id
_entity_poly.type
_entity_poly.pdbx_seq_one_letter_code
_entity_poly.pdbx_strand_id
1 'polypeptide(L)' 'MPTVFRIKKGSVKSRAAERGGMSQTQKQARKCVSCGINISGTNAASFKCPDCGQTIYRCAKCRKQSNLYECPDCGFLGP' A
#
# COMPACT_ATOMS: atom_id res chain seq x y z
N MET A 1 10.23 70.18 -4.13
CA MET A 1 9.74 68.98 -3.43
C MET A 1 8.89 68.14 -4.38
N PRO A 2 9.46 67.05 -4.94
CA PRO A 2 8.66 65.91 -5.32
C PRO A 2 9.19 64.61 -4.72
N THR A 3 8.24 63.81 -4.31
CA THR A 3 8.27 62.51 -3.65
C THR A 3 8.88 61.44 -4.56
N VAL A 4 9.86 60.67 -4.06
CA VAL A 4 10.12 59.32 -4.58
C VAL A 4 10.31 58.35 -3.42
N PHE A 5 9.20 57.73 -3.07
CA PHE A 5 9.05 56.68 -2.08
C PHE A 5 9.59 55.37 -2.68
N ARG A 6 10.84 55.00 -2.37
CA ARG A 6 11.45 53.76 -2.88
C ARG A 6 11.07 52.58 -1.99
N ILE A 7 9.98 51.91 -2.37
CA ILE A 7 9.58 50.56 -1.94
C ILE A 7 10.75 49.56 -2.09
N LYS A 8 11.23 49.01 -0.97
CA LYS A 8 12.15 47.87 -0.92
C LYS A 8 11.33 46.59 -1.14
N LYS A 9 11.57 45.93 -2.28
CA LYS A 9 10.93 44.68 -2.69
C LYS A 9 11.15 43.58 -1.65
N GLY A 10 10.08 42.85 -1.32
CA GLY A 10 10.15 41.63 -0.53
C GLY A 10 10.77 40.45 -1.30
N SER A 11 11.27 39.49 -0.54
CA SER A 11 11.41 38.09 -0.96
C SER A 11 11.18 37.20 0.26
N VAL A 12 9.96 36.71 0.35
CA VAL A 12 9.57 35.51 1.09
C VAL A 12 10.08 34.27 0.34
N LYS A 13 10.28 33.16 1.08
CA LYS A 13 10.69 31.77 0.70
C LYS A 13 12.10 31.45 1.21
N SER A 14 12.38 30.40 1.98
CA SER A 14 11.89 29.01 1.91
C SER A 14 12.13 28.32 3.27
N ARG A 15 11.11 27.77 3.96
CA ARG A 15 10.77 26.33 4.04
C ARG A 15 11.93 25.35 3.80
N ALA A 16 12.33 24.63 4.84
CA ALA A 16 12.59 23.18 4.79
C ALA A 16 12.47 22.57 6.20
N ALA A 17 11.52 21.66 6.34
CA ALA A 17 11.28 20.81 7.50
C ALA A 17 11.57 19.37 7.05
N GLU A 18 12.51 18.67 7.70
CA GLU A 18 12.84 17.28 7.36
C GLU A 18 13.14 16.51 8.66
N ARG A 19 12.12 15.96 9.32
CA ARG A 19 11.47 14.64 9.10
C ARG A 19 12.23 13.49 9.76
N GLY A 20 11.64 12.97 10.83
CA GLY A 20 12.04 11.73 11.48
C GLY A 20 11.84 10.49 10.61
N GLY A 21 12.63 9.46 10.88
CA GLY A 21 12.51 8.13 10.28
C GLY A 21 12.06 7.12 11.33
N MET A 22 10.79 6.71 11.26
CA MET A 22 10.23 5.59 12.01
C MET A 22 10.75 4.27 11.43
N SER A 23 11.60 3.56 12.18
CA SER A 23 11.87 2.14 11.96
C SER A 23 10.64 1.32 12.36
N GLN A 24 9.78 1.01 11.40
CA GLN A 24 8.71 0.04 11.62
C GLN A 24 9.21 -1.35 11.23
N THR A 25 9.43 -2.19 12.25
CA THR A 25 9.61 -3.64 12.13
C THR A 25 8.49 -4.21 11.26
N GLN A 26 8.83 -4.58 10.03
CA GLN A 26 7.90 -5.19 9.08
C GLN A 26 7.56 -6.59 9.56
N LYS A 27 6.54 -6.69 10.42
CA LYS A 27 5.84 -7.93 10.69
C LYS A 27 5.17 -8.32 9.36
N GLN A 28 5.72 -9.30 8.65
CA GLN A 28 5.19 -9.81 7.39
C GLN A 28 3.80 -10.41 7.62
N ALA A 29 2.78 -9.54 7.68
CA ALA A 29 1.40 -9.94 7.76
C ALA A 29 1.02 -10.51 6.39
N ARG A 30 1.00 -11.83 6.29
CA ARG A 30 0.38 -12.51 5.14
C ARG A 30 -1.07 -12.05 5.09
N LYS A 31 -1.51 -11.53 3.95
CA LYS A 31 -2.87 -10.99 3.76
C LYS A 31 -3.63 -11.84 2.76
N CYS A 32 -4.93 -11.99 3.01
CA CYS A 32 -5.86 -12.60 2.06
C CYS A 32 -6.03 -11.69 0.83
N VAL A 33 -5.79 -12.19 -0.39
CA VAL A 33 -5.98 -11.38 -1.61
C VAL A 33 -7.45 -11.03 -1.90
N SER A 34 -8.40 -11.83 -1.40
CA SER A 34 -9.83 -11.64 -1.68
C SER A 34 -10.57 -10.81 -0.63
N CYS A 35 -9.99 -10.72 0.56
CA CYS A 35 -10.67 -10.18 1.72
C CYS A 35 -9.82 -9.21 2.55
N GLY A 36 -8.53 -9.05 2.21
CA GLY A 36 -7.63 -8.09 2.85
C GLY A 36 -7.28 -8.37 4.31
N ILE A 37 -7.87 -9.41 4.93
CA ILE A 37 -7.64 -9.72 6.35
C ILE A 37 -6.22 -10.26 6.58
N ASN A 38 -5.65 -9.94 7.73
CA ASN A 38 -4.40 -10.53 8.20
C ASN A 38 -4.66 -11.98 8.60
N ILE A 39 -3.98 -12.92 7.95
CA ILE A 39 -4.08 -14.37 8.22
C ILE A 39 -2.98 -14.86 9.17
N SER A 40 -2.32 -13.94 9.88
CA SER A 40 -1.32 -14.25 10.90
C SER A 40 -1.94 -15.09 12.02
N GLY A 41 -1.76 -16.42 11.96
CA GLY A 41 -2.29 -17.37 12.94
C GLY A 41 -3.54 -18.16 12.50
N THR A 42 -4.01 -18.02 11.25
CA THR A 42 -5.12 -18.83 10.71
C THR A 42 -4.64 -19.79 9.62
N ASN A 43 -5.38 -20.90 9.43
CA ASN A 43 -5.18 -21.83 8.31
C ASN A 43 -5.47 -21.14 6.97
N ALA A 44 -4.45 -20.48 6.43
CA ALA A 44 -4.46 -19.92 5.09
C ALA A 44 -3.84 -20.91 4.10
N ALA A 45 -4.50 -21.09 2.97
CA ALA A 45 -3.95 -21.83 1.85
C ALA A 45 -3.01 -20.90 1.07
N SER A 46 -1.80 -21.37 0.82
CA SER A 46 -0.85 -20.75 -0.10
C SER A 46 -0.81 -21.56 -1.39
N PHE A 47 -1.08 -20.93 -2.52
CA PHE A 47 -1.01 -21.56 -3.85
C PHE A 47 -0.38 -20.57 -4.83
N LYS A 48 0.14 -21.09 -5.95
CA LYS A 48 0.71 -20.24 -7.00
C LYS A 48 -0.37 -19.88 -8.02
N CYS A 49 -0.37 -18.63 -8.47
CA CYS A 49 -1.21 -18.20 -9.58
C CYS A 49 -0.79 -18.97 -10.86
N PRO A 50 -1.72 -19.58 -11.62
CA PRO A 50 -1.37 -20.28 -12.86
C PRO A 50 -0.91 -19.33 -13.98
N ASP A 51 -1.25 -18.05 -13.88
CA ASP A 51 -0.96 -17.03 -14.90
C ASP A 51 0.44 -16.42 -14.72
N CYS A 52 0.75 -15.94 -13.51
CA CYS A 52 2.03 -15.27 -13.21
C CYS A 52 2.98 -16.05 -12.29
N GLY A 53 2.53 -17.16 -11.68
CA GLY A 53 3.33 -17.93 -10.73
C GLY A 53 3.45 -17.33 -9.33
N GLN A 54 2.78 -16.21 -9.05
CA GLN A 54 2.86 -15.53 -7.75
C GLN A 54 2.28 -16.37 -6.61
N THR A 55 2.90 -16.30 -5.44
CA THR A 55 2.38 -16.96 -4.22
C THR A 55 1.22 -16.17 -3.64
N ILE A 56 0.01 -16.69 -3.80
CA ILE A 56 -1.23 -16.12 -3.29
C ILE A 56 -1.61 -16.81 -1.98
N TYR A 57 -2.04 -16.01 -1.01
CA TYR A 57 -2.59 -16.52 0.25
C TYR A 57 -4.09 -16.25 0.32
N ARG A 58 -4.86 -17.29 0.63
CA ARG A 58 -6.31 -17.20 0.86
C ARG A 58 -6.71 -17.81 2.19
N CYS A 59 -7.61 -17.13 2.89
CA CYS A 59 -8.18 -17.66 4.13
C CYS A 59 -9.18 -18.79 3.84
N ALA A 60 -9.44 -19.64 4.84
CA ALA A 60 -10.41 -20.72 4.73
C ALA A 60 -11.84 -20.24 4.39
N LYS A 61 -12.22 -19.01 4.80
CA LYS A 61 -13.54 -18.44 4.49
C LYS A 61 -13.71 -18.17 2.99
N CYS A 62 -12.77 -17.47 2.37
CA CYS A 62 -12.82 -17.22 0.92
C CYS A 62 -12.73 -18.50 0.10
N ARG A 63 -11.94 -19.50 0.54
CA ARG A 63 -11.94 -20.84 -0.08
C ARG A 63 -13.31 -21.52 -0.05
N LYS A 64 -14.04 -21.43 1.07
CA LYS A 64 -15.39 -22.01 1.18
C LYS A 64 -16.43 -21.28 0.35
N GLN A 65 -16.26 -19.98 0.18
CA GLN A 65 -17.19 -19.15 -0.57
C GLN A 65 -16.99 -19.24 -2.08
N SER A 66 -15.91 -19.88 -2.56
CA SER A 66 -15.55 -19.95 -3.99
C SER A 66 -15.62 -18.59 -4.68
N ASN A 67 -15.38 -17.52 -3.91
CA ASN A 67 -15.54 -16.16 -4.38
C ASN A 67 -14.38 -15.83 -5.30
N LEU A 68 -14.59 -14.98 -6.30
CA LEU A 68 -13.51 -14.60 -7.21
C LEU A 68 -12.34 -13.95 -6.44
N TYR A 69 -11.10 -14.31 -6.78
CA TYR A 69 -9.93 -13.53 -6.41
C TYR A 69 -9.38 -12.82 -7.62
N GLU A 70 -8.90 -11.62 -7.34
CA GLU A 70 -7.95 -10.92 -8.19
C GLU A 70 -6.53 -11.21 -7.70
N CYS A 71 -5.64 -11.60 -8.62
CA CYS A 71 -4.22 -11.64 -8.34
C CYS A 71 -3.65 -10.21 -8.34
N PRO A 72 -2.95 -9.76 -7.29
CA PRO A 72 -2.41 -8.38 -7.23
C PRO A 72 -1.26 -8.12 -8.21
N ASP A 73 -0.63 -9.18 -8.76
CA ASP A 73 0.50 -9.05 -9.66
C ASP A 73 0.08 -9.01 -11.15
N CYS A 74 -0.85 -9.87 -11.57
CA CYS A 74 -1.30 -9.94 -12.97
C CYS A 74 -2.74 -9.49 -13.20
N GLY A 75 -3.52 -9.23 -12.14
CA GLY A 75 -4.94 -8.90 -12.27
C GLY A 75 -5.82 -10.09 -12.66
N PHE A 76 -5.29 -11.32 -12.64
CA PHE A 76 -6.06 -12.51 -12.99
C PHE A 76 -7.24 -12.70 -12.04
N LEU A 77 -8.45 -12.75 -12.59
CA LEU A 77 -9.70 -13.01 -11.89
C LEU A 77 -10.06 -14.50 -12.00
N GLY A 78 -9.80 -15.26 -10.94
CA GLY A 78 -10.10 -16.69 -10.87
C GLY A 78 -11.08 -17.03 -9.74
N PRO A 79 -11.81 -18.16 -9.80
CA PRO A 79 -12.62 -18.66 -8.69
C PRO A 79 -11.76 -19.16 -7.50
#